data_AF-A0A2M8XYX9-F1
#
_entry.id   AF-A0A2M8XYX9-F1
#
_cell.length_a   1.000
_cell.length_b   1.000
_cell.length_c   1.000
_cell.angle_alpha   90.00
_cell.angle_beta   90.00
_cell.angle_gamma   90.00
#
_symmetry.space_group_name_H-M   'P 1'
#
loop_
_entity.id
_entity.type
_entity.pdbx_description
1 polymer ?
#
loop_
_entity_poly.entity_id
_entity_poly.type
_entity_poly.pdbx_seq_one_letter_code
_entity_poly.pdbx_strand_id
1 'polypeptide(L)'
;MKLLQYFFQKRMVLILFLIFILINLFSNRCKHFGINKTVGWAWDINMVYLSPLIFLIFFYVFLLAYGIIAFSKRKTNLKLSILHTAIILASAVLMEINEIEILMVCNILSFTVFSANLFGTFKNYKHSH
;
A
#
# COMPACT_ATOMS: atom_id res chain seq x y z
N MET A 1 -21.75 6.07 9.54
CA MET A 1 -21.22 4.75 9.12
C MET A 1 -21.27 4.49 7.61
N LYS A 2 -22.36 4.76 6.87
CA LYS A 2 -22.45 4.48 5.42
C LYS A 2 -21.35 5.13 4.56
N LEU A 3 -20.96 6.36 4.90
CA LEU A 3 -19.89 7.10 4.21
C LEU A 3 -18.54 6.38 4.35
N LEU A 4 -18.16 6.00 5.56
CA LEU A 4 -16.88 5.32 5.82
C LEU A 4 -16.80 4.00 5.05
N GLN A 5 -17.88 3.23 5.06
CA GLN A 5 -17.97 1.98 4.27
C GLN A 5 -17.79 2.24 2.77
N TYR A 6 -18.39 3.31 2.25
CA TYR A 6 -18.22 3.71 0.85
C TYR A 6 -16.76 3.99 0.52
N PHE A 7 -16.03 4.71 1.37
CA PHE A 7 -14.61 4.98 1.15
C PHE A 7 -13.79 3.69 1.12
N PHE A 8 -13.92 2.83 2.12
CA PHE A 8 -13.16 1.57 2.18
C PHE A 8 -13.53 0.58 1.06
N GLN A 9 -14.78 0.57 0.57
CA GLN A 9 -15.21 -0.40 -0.45
C GLN A 9 -15.09 0.07 -1.89
N LYS A 10 -15.22 1.38 -2.14
CA LYS A 10 -15.30 1.94 -3.51
C LYS A 10 -14.25 3.00 -3.80
N ARG A 11 -13.71 3.67 -2.78
CA ARG A 11 -12.76 4.78 -2.93
C ARG A 11 -11.49 4.56 -2.12
N MET A 12 -11.06 3.31 -1.99
CA MET A 12 -9.86 2.96 -1.22
C MET A 12 -8.61 3.62 -1.80
N VAL A 13 -8.58 3.88 -3.12
CA VAL A 13 -7.52 4.68 -3.75
C VAL A 13 -7.35 6.07 -3.13
N LEU A 14 -8.43 6.72 -2.68
CA LEU A 14 -8.34 8.03 -2.01
C LEU A 14 -7.70 7.90 -0.62
N ILE A 15 -8.00 6.81 0.10
CA ILE A 15 -7.38 6.51 1.40
C ILE A 15 -5.88 6.27 1.20
N LEU A 16 -5.51 5.45 0.20
CA LEU A 16 -4.11 5.22 -0.14
C LEU A 16 -3.42 6.51 -0.59
N PHE A 17 -4.07 7.36 -1.39
CA PHE A 17 -3.49 8.64 -1.78
C PHE A 17 -3.27 9.57 -0.60
N LEU A 18 -4.16 9.58 0.39
CA LEU A 18 -3.94 10.30 1.64
C LEU A 18 -2.72 9.75 2.40
N ILE A 19 -2.60 8.42 2.53
CA ILE A 19 -1.43 7.79 3.16
C ILE A 19 -0.15 8.14 2.39
N PHE A 20 -0.20 8.16 1.07
CA PHE A 20 0.93 8.56 0.22
C PHE A 20 1.41 9.98 0.54
N ILE A 21 0.48 10.93 0.63
CA ILE A 21 0.77 12.31 1.02
C ILE A 21 1.42 12.34 2.40
N LEU A 22 0.86 11.63 3.38
CA LEU A 22 1.41 11.57 4.74
C LEU A 22 2.84 11.00 4.76
N ILE A 23 3.08 9.89 4.03
CA ILE A 23 4.43 9.32 3.91
C ILE A 23 5.39 10.35 3.31
N ASN A 24 5.04 11.04 2.23
CA ASN A 24 5.95 12.01 1.60
C ASN A 24 6.21 13.25 2.45
N LEU A 25 5.22 13.71 3.25
CA LEU A 25 5.37 14.88 4.11
C LEU A 25 6.18 14.57 5.37
N PHE A 26 6.00 13.39 5.96
CA PHE A 26 6.52 13.08 7.30
C PHE A 26 7.64 12.04 7.34
N SER A 27 7.83 11.21 6.30
CA SER A 27 8.91 10.22 6.26
C SER A 27 10.24 10.87 5.90
N ASN A 28 11.22 10.78 6.80
CA ASN A 28 12.58 11.23 6.49
C ASN A 28 13.31 10.22 5.61
N ARG A 29 13.01 8.93 5.75
CA ARG A 29 13.65 7.87 4.94
C ARG A 29 13.30 7.96 3.46
N CYS A 30 12.09 8.38 3.12
CA CYS A 30 11.69 8.56 1.72
C CYS A 30 12.55 9.60 0.99
N LYS A 31 13.16 10.56 1.70
CA LYS A 31 14.05 11.57 1.12
C LYS A 31 15.37 10.97 0.61
N HIS A 32 15.78 9.82 1.13
CA HIS A 32 16.99 9.10 0.69
C HIS A 32 16.79 8.28 -0.59
N PHE A 33 15.54 7.99 -0.98
CA PHE A 33 15.22 7.24 -2.21
C PHE A 33 15.02 8.16 -3.43
N GLY A 34 15.32 9.46 -3.31
CA GLY A 34 15.21 10.42 -4.40
C GLY A 34 16.23 10.20 -5.51
N ILE A 35 15.82 10.41 -6.76
CA ILE A 35 16.71 10.32 -7.92
C ILE A 35 17.67 11.53 -7.89
N ASN A 36 18.92 11.26 -7.48
CA ASN A 36 20.16 12.00 -7.76
C ASN A 36 20.64 13.07 -6.75
N LYS A 37 21.90 12.93 -6.28
CA LYS A 37 22.79 14.06 -5.99
C LYS A 37 24.23 13.75 -6.45
N THR A 38 24.50 14.13 -7.69
CA THR A 38 25.80 14.56 -8.26
C THR A 38 26.66 13.58 -9.08
N VAL A 39 27.09 12.40 -8.63
CA VAL A 39 27.95 11.53 -9.48
C VAL A 39 27.96 10.11 -8.95
N GLY A 40 27.74 9.12 -9.83
CA GLY A 40 27.96 7.71 -9.53
C GLY A 40 26.78 7.01 -8.87
N TRP A 41 26.18 6.09 -9.61
CA TRP A 41 25.19 5.12 -9.17
C TRP A 41 25.78 4.16 -8.12
N ALA A 42 26.06 4.65 -6.92
CA ALA A 42 26.28 3.78 -5.77
C ALA A 42 24.90 3.35 -5.26
N TRP A 43 24.29 2.38 -5.95
CA TRP A 43 23.26 1.54 -5.37
C TRP A 43 23.92 0.65 -4.32
N ASP A 44 24.39 1.23 -3.21
CA ASP A 44 24.60 0.48 -1.98
C ASP A 44 23.20 0.12 -1.46
N ILE A 45 22.56 -0.84 -2.15
CA ILE A 45 21.38 -1.54 -1.68
C ILE A 45 21.87 -2.44 -0.55
N ASN A 46 22.22 -1.80 0.56
CA ASN A 46 22.37 -2.48 1.83
C ASN A 46 21.01 -3.09 2.16
N MET A 47 21.02 -4.30 2.71
CA MET A 47 19.80 -5.03 3.13
C MET A 47 18.85 -4.15 3.98
N VAL A 48 19.40 -3.16 4.67
CA VAL A 48 18.71 -2.13 5.45
C VAL A 48 17.67 -1.35 4.64
N TYR A 49 17.89 -1.12 3.35
CA TYR A 49 16.98 -0.36 2.48
C TYR A 49 16.04 -1.22 1.64
N LEU A 50 16.23 -2.55 1.62
CA LEU A 50 15.47 -3.45 0.77
C LEU A 50 13.98 -3.54 1.18
N SER A 51 13.70 -3.72 2.47
CA SER A 51 12.31 -3.86 2.96
C SER A 51 11.47 -2.56 2.80
N PRO A 52 12.00 -1.35 3.10
CA PRO A 52 11.35 -0.09 2.75
C PRO A 52 11.09 0.08 1.25
N LEU A 53 12.05 -0.31 0.40
CA LEU A 53 11.90 -0.23 -1.05
C LEU A 53 10.78 -1.16 -1.55
N ILE A 54 10.73 -2.40 -1.05
CA ILE A 54 9.65 -3.35 -1.35
C ILE A 54 8.30 -2.80 -0.92
N PHE A 55 8.22 -2.21 0.27
CA PHE A 55 7.00 -1.56 0.77
C PHE A 55 6.52 -0.48 -0.21
N LEU A 56 7.40 0.42 -0.65
CA LEU A 56 7.05 1.48 -1.61
C LEU A 56 6.59 0.92 -2.96
N ILE A 57 7.28 -0.09 -3.49
CA ILE A 57 6.89 -0.76 -4.75
C ILE A 57 5.48 -1.36 -4.62
N PHE A 58 5.23 -2.13 -3.57
CA PHE A 58 3.91 -2.71 -3.31
C PHE A 58 2.84 -1.64 -3.11
N PHE A 59 3.17 -0.56 -2.41
CA PHE A 59 2.26 0.55 -2.21
C PHE A 59 1.81 1.17 -3.54
N TYR A 60 2.72 1.38 -4.49
CA TYR A 60 2.36 1.85 -5.83
C TYR A 60 1.49 0.85 -6.60
N VAL A 61 1.80 -0.46 -6.51
CA VAL A 61 0.96 -1.52 -7.10
C VAL A 61 -0.46 -1.47 -6.53
N PHE A 62 -0.61 -1.31 -5.21
CA PHE A 62 -1.91 -1.20 -4.56
C PHE A 62 -2.67 0.05 -5.02
N LEU A 63 -1.99 1.20 -5.10
CA LEU A 63 -2.59 2.45 -5.54
C LEU A 63 -3.16 2.33 -6.96
N LEU A 64 -2.39 1.76 -7.88
CA LEU A 64 -2.84 1.49 -9.26
C LEU A 64 -4.01 0.51 -9.30
N ALA A 65 -3.89 -0.63 -8.62
CA ALA A 65 -4.92 -1.66 -8.67
C ALA A 65 -6.25 -1.21 -8.04
N TYR A 66 -6.23 -0.54 -6.88
CA TYR A 66 -7.44 0.05 -6.31
C TYR A 66 -7.99 1.20 -7.15
N GLY A 67 -7.13 1.92 -7.89
CA GLY A 67 -7.55 2.87 -8.92
C GLY A 67 -8.39 2.19 -10.00
N ILE A 68 -7.90 1.10 -10.59
CA ILE A 68 -8.62 0.30 -11.60
C ILE A 68 -9.96 -0.19 -11.05
N ILE A 69 -9.99 -0.70 -9.81
CA ILE A 69 -11.24 -1.15 -9.17
C ILE A 69 -12.24 0.00 -9.02
N ALA A 70 -11.78 1.18 -8.60
CA ALA A 70 -12.61 2.36 -8.42
C ALA A 70 -13.23 2.83 -9.75
N PHE A 71 -12.47 2.83 -10.84
CA PHE A 71 -12.99 3.14 -12.19
C PHE A 71 -13.93 2.06 -12.71
N SER A 72 -13.68 0.79 -12.36
CA SER A 72 -14.54 -0.34 -12.71
C SER A 72 -15.87 -0.36 -11.97
N LYS A 73 -16.13 0.61 -11.06
CA LYS A 73 -17.33 0.71 -10.20
C LYS A 73 -17.59 -0.55 -9.35
N ARG A 74 -16.57 -1.36 -9.11
CA ARG A 74 -16.65 -2.59 -8.29
C ARG A 74 -16.51 -2.25 -6.81
N LYS A 75 -16.95 -3.18 -5.96
CA LYS A 75 -16.87 -3.06 -4.50
C LYS A 75 -15.90 -4.10 -3.95
N THR A 76 -14.97 -3.67 -3.11
CA THR A 76 -14.09 -4.56 -2.36
C THR A 76 -14.77 -5.04 -1.07
N ASN A 77 -14.18 -6.05 -0.44
CA ASN A 77 -14.62 -6.50 0.87
C ASN A 77 -14.23 -5.44 1.92
N LEU A 78 -15.21 -4.98 2.70
CA LEU A 78 -15.01 -3.92 3.70
C LEU A 78 -13.96 -4.31 4.76
N LYS A 79 -14.08 -5.52 5.33
CA LYS A 79 -13.21 -5.99 6.42
C LYS A 79 -11.77 -6.11 5.94
N LEU A 80 -11.56 -6.71 4.76
CA LEU A 80 -10.22 -6.82 4.18
C LEU A 80 -9.63 -5.46 3.81
N SER A 81 -10.46 -4.51 3.36
CA SER A 81 -10.01 -3.16 3.02
C SER A 81 -9.56 -2.37 4.25
N ILE A 82 -10.29 -2.48 5.37
CA ILE A 82 -9.91 -1.89 6.66
C ILE A 82 -8.61 -2.54 7.18
N LEU A 83 -8.54 -3.87 7.19
CA LEU A 83 -7.35 -4.61 7.63
C LEU A 83 -6.12 -4.23 6.80
N HIS A 84 -6.25 -4.19 5.47
CA HIS A 84 -5.16 -3.81 4.58
C HIS A 84 -4.68 -2.37 4.84
N THR A 85 -5.62 -1.44 5.06
CA THR A 85 -5.27 -0.05 5.41
C THR A 85 -4.51 0.02 6.73
N ALA A 86 -4.94 -0.74 7.74
CA ALA A 86 -4.26 -0.80 9.04
C ALA A 86 -2.84 -1.36 8.91
N ILE A 87 -2.64 -2.41 8.10
CA ILE A 87 -1.31 -2.96 7.82
C ILE A 87 -0.42 -1.93 7.13
N ILE A 88 -0.93 -1.23 6.12
CA ILE A 88 -0.17 -0.19 5.40
C ILE A 88 0.26 0.94 6.35
N LEU A 89 -0.63 1.40 7.23
CA LEU A 89 -0.30 2.44 8.22
C LEU A 89 0.77 1.94 9.21
N ALA A 90 0.65 0.70 9.69
CA ALA A 90 1.67 0.09 10.55
C ALA A 90 3.02 -0.03 9.81
N SER A 91 3.03 -0.49 8.56
CA SER A 91 4.23 -0.56 7.73
C SER A 91 4.90 0.81 7.54
N ALA A 92 4.10 1.87 7.35
CA ALA A 92 4.64 3.23 7.23
C ALA A 92 5.36 3.69 8.51
N VAL A 93 4.83 3.35 9.69
CA VAL A 93 5.49 3.64 10.98
C VAL A 93 6.74 2.78 11.17
N LEU A 94 6.66 1.47 10.90
CA LEU A 94 7.78 0.52 11.01
C LEU A 94 8.95 0.92 10.11
N MET A 95 8.65 1.45 8.92
CA MET A 95 9.65 1.97 8.00
C MET A 95 10.46 3.11 8.62
N GLU A 96 9.84 4.02 9.38
CA GLU A 96 10.56 5.15 10.01
C GLU A 96 11.43 4.67 11.17
N ILE A 97 10.93 3.75 12.00
CA ILE A 97 11.65 3.23 13.18
C ILE A 97 12.68 2.12 12.89
N ASN A 98 12.90 1.76 11.62
CA ASN A 98 13.90 0.77 11.17
C ASN A 98 13.65 -0.70 11.55
N GLU A 99 12.43 -1.09 11.84
CA GLU A 99 12.08 -2.48 12.20
C GLU A 99 11.94 -3.34 10.93
N ILE A 100 13.06 -3.63 10.26
CA ILE A 100 13.13 -4.21 8.91
C ILE A 100 12.48 -5.60 8.83
N GLU A 101 12.72 -6.46 9.81
CA GLU A 101 12.20 -7.83 9.85
C GLU A 101 10.68 -7.83 9.99
N ILE A 102 10.16 -7.02 10.91
CA ILE A 102 8.72 -6.85 11.14
C ILE A 102 8.07 -6.22 9.89
N LEU A 103 8.72 -5.22 9.28
CA LEU A 103 8.25 -4.60 8.04
C LEU A 103 8.15 -5.64 6.90
N MET A 104 9.10 -6.57 6.81
CA MET A 104 9.05 -7.64 5.80
C MET A 104 7.82 -8.55 6.00
N VAL A 105 7.53 -8.94 7.25
CA VAL A 105 6.31 -9.69 7.59
C VAL A 105 5.06 -8.89 7.23
N CYS A 106 5.03 -7.59 7.54
CA CYS A 106 3.92 -6.72 7.16
C CYS A 106 3.75 -6.59 5.64
N ASN A 107 4.83 -6.55 4.86
CA ASN A 107 4.77 -6.52 3.39
C ASN A 107 4.11 -7.80 2.84
N ILE A 108 4.52 -8.97 3.32
CA ILE A 108 3.93 -10.26 2.93
C ILE A 108 2.44 -10.31 3.31
N LEU A 109 2.11 -9.90 4.53
CA LEU A 109 0.74 -9.88 5.01
C LEU A 109 -0.13 -8.90 4.20
N SER A 110 0.39 -7.71 3.92
CA SER A 110 -0.27 -6.68 3.11
C SER A 110 -0.61 -7.21 1.73
N PHE A 111 0.37 -7.82 1.05
CA PHE A 111 0.17 -8.41 -0.27
C PHE A 111 -0.85 -9.56 -0.25
N THR A 112 -0.83 -10.39 0.79
CA THR A 112 -1.78 -11.50 0.96
C THR A 112 -3.21 -10.99 1.14
N VAL A 113 -3.42 -10.02 2.05
CA VAL A 113 -4.74 -9.43 2.30
C VAL A 113 -5.25 -8.68 1.06
N PHE A 114 -4.36 -7.94 0.38
CA PHE A 114 -4.66 -7.29 -0.88
C PHE A 114 -5.13 -8.29 -1.94
N SER A 115 -4.37 -9.36 -2.15
CA SER A 115 -4.68 -10.41 -3.13
C SER A 115 -6.03 -11.05 -2.83
N ALA A 116 -6.29 -11.45 -1.58
CA ALA A 116 -7.57 -12.01 -1.17
C ALA A 116 -8.75 -11.06 -1.44
N ASN A 117 -8.56 -9.76 -1.19
CA ASN A 117 -9.57 -8.74 -1.43
C ASN A 117 -9.83 -8.54 -2.94
N LEU A 118 -8.76 -8.59 -3.75
CA LEU A 118 -8.83 -8.51 -5.20
C LEU A 118 -9.60 -9.72 -5.76
N PHE A 119 -9.20 -10.95 -5.40
CA PHE A 119 -9.88 -12.17 -5.82
C PHE A 119 -11.37 -12.17 -5.46
N GLY A 120 -11.72 -11.77 -4.23
CA GLY A 120 -13.11 -11.64 -3.81
C GLY A 120 -13.90 -10.63 -4.66
N THR A 121 -13.27 -9.52 -5.04
CA THR A 121 -13.88 -8.49 -5.90
C THR A 121 -14.20 -9.03 -7.31
N PHE A 122 -13.28 -9.79 -7.91
CA PHE A 122 -13.48 -10.35 -9.25
C PHE A 122 -14.41 -11.57 -9.26
N LYS A 123 -14.37 -12.42 -8.24
CA LYS A 123 -15.24 -13.60 -8.12
C LYS A 123 -16.71 -13.19 -7.99
N ASN A 124 -17.03 -12.24 -7.12
CA ASN A 124 -18.41 -11.82 -6.87
C ASN A 124 -19.05 -11.10 -8.05
N TYR A 125 -18.24 -10.48 -8.93
CA TYR A 125 -18.74 -9.87 -10.16
C TYR A 125 -19.28 -10.90 -11.16
N LYS A 126 -18.64 -12.08 -11.26
CA LYS A 126 -19.07 -13.15 -12.18
C LYS A 126 -20.42 -13.79 -11.83
N HIS A 127 -20.95 -13.57 -10.63
CA HIS A 127 -22.24 -14.11 -10.18
C HIS A 127 -23.39 -13.08 -10.20
N SER A 128 -23.12 -11.83 -10.61
CA SER A 128 -24.13 -10.76 -10.65
C SER A 128 -24.57 -10.39 -12.08
N HIS A 129 -24.09 -11.13 -13.08
CA HIS A 129 -24.54 -11.15 -14.47
C HIS A 129 -24.85 -12.60 -14.84
#